data_AF-A0A5R9P119-F1
#
_entry.id   AF-A0A5R9P119-F1
#
_cell.length_a   1.000
_cell.length_b   1.000
_cell.length_c   1.000
_cell.angle_alpha   90.00
_cell.angle_beta   90.00
_cell.angle_gamma   90.00
#
_symmetry.space_group_name_H-M   'P 1'
#
loop_
_entity.id
_entity.type
_entity.pdbx_description
1 polymer ?
#
loop_
_entity_poly.entity_id
_entity_poly.type
_entity_poly.pdbx_seq_one_letter_code
_entity_poly.pdbx_strand_id
1 'polypeptide(L)'
;MAKTQFTITLSWRDEAYGSISSGAQAFRHSQEPMMSDNQFKQLNRLFKRFGFEGNFSRASYIAQFRDADNPVKFTAALEEAGYIVKHDGAIPAALAQALAASQDDELADEPAAPRM
;
A
#
# COMPACT_ATOMS: atom_id res chain seq x y z
N MET A 1 1.49 22.01 15.65
CA MET A 1 1.74 20.60 16.01
C MET A 1 2.35 19.95 14.79
N ALA A 2 3.66 19.62 14.80
CA ALA A 2 4.24 18.86 13.70
C ALA A 2 3.49 17.52 13.65
N LYS A 3 2.77 17.23 12.56
CA LYS A 3 2.20 15.90 12.35
C LYS A 3 3.40 14.97 12.22
N THR A 4 3.63 14.13 13.24
CA THR A 4 4.61 13.06 13.14
C THR A 4 4.24 12.24 11.92
N GLN A 5 5.11 12.27 10.92
CA GLN A 5 4.89 11.53 9.69
C GLN A 5 5.31 10.09 9.94
N PHE A 6 4.39 9.16 9.70
CA PHE A 6 4.63 7.75 9.92
C PHE A 6 4.88 7.07 8.57
N THR A 7 5.98 6.34 8.48
CA THR A 7 6.29 5.50 7.34
C THR A 7 5.74 4.10 7.59
N ILE A 8 4.95 3.59 6.65
CA ILE A 8 4.43 2.23 6.66
C ILE A 8 5.05 1.49 5.48
N THR A 9 5.85 0.48 5.75
CA THR A 9 6.39 -0.39 4.72
C THR A 9 5.48 -1.60 4.56
N LEU A 10 4.89 -1.78 3.39
CA LEU A 10 4.06 -2.91 3.00
C LEU A 10 4.90 -3.90 2.20
N SER A 11 5.25 -5.03 2.81
CA SER A 11 5.95 -6.13 2.15
C SER A 11 4.92 -7.08 1.53
N TRP A 12 4.63 -6.92 0.24
CA TRP A 12 3.68 -7.75 -0.51
C TRP A 12 4.23 -9.16 -0.75
N ARG A 13 3.36 -10.17 -0.65
CA ARG A 13 3.71 -11.59 -0.80
C ARG A 13 2.84 -12.27 -1.85
N ASP A 14 3.50 -13.06 -2.68
CA ASP A 14 2.89 -13.98 -3.65
C ASP A 14 2.77 -15.41 -3.06
N GLU A 15 2.42 -15.51 -1.78
CA GLU A 15 2.23 -16.83 -1.17
C GLU A 15 0.88 -17.40 -1.62
N ALA A 16 0.90 -18.59 -2.24
CA ALA A 16 -0.31 -19.37 -2.44
C ALA A 16 -0.85 -19.84 -1.08
N TYR A 17 -1.81 -19.10 -0.51
CA TYR A 17 -2.42 -19.39 0.81
C TYR A 17 -3.42 -20.56 0.78
N GLY A 18 -3.06 -21.68 0.12
CA GLY A 18 -3.85 -22.90 0.05
C GLY A 18 -5.18 -22.75 -0.71
N SER A 19 -6.14 -23.65 -0.42
CA SER A 19 -7.46 -23.76 -1.06
C SER A 19 -8.35 -22.51 -1.00
N ILE A 20 -7.90 -21.47 -0.28
CA ILE A 20 -8.62 -20.21 -0.14
C ILE A 20 -8.54 -19.41 -1.43
N SER A 21 -7.43 -19.48 -2.19
CA SER A 21 -7.29 -18.79 -3.48
C SER A 21 -5.84 -18.84 -4.00
N SER A 22 -5.57 -19.52 -5.12
CA SER A 22 -4.40 -19.17 -5.96
C SER A 22 -4.60 -17.72 -6.42
N GLY A 23 -3.74 -16.79 -5.99
CA GLY A 23 -3.88 -15.35 -6.24
C GLY A 23 -4.44 -14.51 -5.08
N ALA A 24 -4.37 -15.00 -3.83
CA ALA A 24 -4.72 -14.17 -2.67
C ALA A 24 -3.66 -13.07 -2.47
N GLN A 25 -4.09 -11.81 -2.42
CA GLN A 25 -3.20 -10.69 -2.13
C GLN A 25 -2.92 -10.65 -0.63
N ALA A 26 -1.66 -10.72 -0.23
CA ALA A 26 -1.27 -10.58 1.17
C ALA A 26 -0.05 -9.68 1.33
N PHE A 27 0.06 -9.08 2.52
CA PHE A 27 1.23 -8.28 2.88
C PHE A 27 1.57 -8.43 4.36
N ARG A 28 2.82 -8.12 4.68
CA ARG A 28 3.23 -7.75 6.04
C ARG A 28 3.42 -6.25 6.10
N HIS A 29 3.23 -5.66 7.26
CA HIS A 29 3.53 -4.25 7.44
C HIS A 29 4.59 -4.07 8.53
N SER A 30 5.45 -3.07 8.35
CA SER A 30 6.27 -2.49 9.40
C SER A 30 6.03 -0.98 9.45
N GLN A 31 6.24 -0.38 10.61
CA GLN A 31 5.92 1.02 10.86
C GLN A 31 7.10 1.72 11.54
N GLU A 32 7.44 2.92 11.07
CA GLU A 32 8.51 3.75 11.63
C GLU A 32 8.12 5.24 11.62
N PRO A 33 8.16 5.95 12.77
CA PRO A 33 8.43 5.44 14.12
C PRO A 33 7.32 4.51 14.63
N MET A 34 7.58 3.78 15.73
CA MET A 34 6.61 2.87 16.32
C MET A 34 5.35 3.63 16.75
N MET A 35 4.19 3.21 16.23
CA MET A 35 2.90 3.83 16.54
C MET A 35 2.43 3.48 17.94
N SER A 36 1.68 4.39 18.56
CA SER A 36 0.88 4.09 19.76
C SER A 36 -0.27 3.14 19.44
N ASP A 37 -0.80 2.45 20.46
CA ASP A 37 -1.94 1.52 20.30
C ASP A 37 -3.16 2.16 19.61
N ASN A 38 -3.44 3.44 19.89
CA ASN A 38 -4.57 4.13 19.27
C ASN A 38 -4.34 4.40 17.78
N GLN A 39 -3.13 4.78 17.40
CA GLN A 39 -2.73 4.94 15.99
C GLN A 39 -2.74 3.59 15.26
N PHE A 40 -2.23 2.55 15.91
CA PHE A 40 -2.28 1.19 15.37
C PHE A 40 -3.71 0.66 15.19
N LYS A 41 -4.63 1.00 16.11
CA LYS A 41 -6.06 0.69 15.96
C LYS A 41 -6.68 1.43 14.77
N GLN A 42 -6.31 2.68 14.52
CA GLN A 42 -6.77 3.43 13.34
C GLN A 42 -6.25 2.79 12.05
N LEU A 43 -4.97 2.42 12.01
CA LEU A 43 -4.36 1.72 10.89
C LEU A 43 -5.06 0.37 10.62
N ASN A 44 -5.31 -0.44 11.65
CA ASN A 44 -6.05 -1.70 11.50
C ASN A 44 -7.49 -1.51 11.01
N ARG A 45 -8.15 -0.41 11.37
CA ARG A 45 -9.49 -0.11 10.82
C ARG A 45 -9.42 0.14 9.32
N LEU A 46 -8.35 0.79 8.83
CA LEU A 46 -8.13 0.95 7.39
C LEU A 46 -7.92 -0.42 6.73
N PHE A 47 -7.07 -1.28 7.28
CA PHE A 47 -6.86 -2.64 6.74
C PHE A 47 -8.18 -3.39 6.55
N LYS A 48 -9.00 -3.44 7.61
CA LYS A 48 -10.32 -4.10 7.57
C LYS A 48 -11.29 -3.44 6.60
N ARG A 49 -11.28 -2.11 6.48
CA ARG A 49 -12.15 -1.37 5.55
C ARG A 49 -11.90 -1.75 4.09
N PHE A 50 -10.64 -2.03 3.74
CA PHE A 50 -10.26 -2.48 2.40
C PHE A 50 -10.25 -4.02 2.27
N GLY A 51 -10.84 -4.74 3.23
CA GLY A 51 -11.00 -6.20 3.14
C GLY A 51 -9.75 -7.01 3.45
N PHE A 52 -8.73 -6.41 4.07
CA PHE A 52 -7.56 -7.12 4.55
C PHE A 52 -7.76 -7.56 6.00
N GLU A 53 -7.73 -8.88 6.24
CA GLU A 53 -7.85 -9.45 7.57
C GLU A 53 -6.51 -10.01 8.07
N GLY A 54 -6.23 -9.77 9.35
CA GLY A 54 -5.01 -10.22 9.99
C GLY A 54 -5.02 -11.74 10.22
N ASN A 55 -4.07 -12.44 9.63
CA ASN A 55 -3.80 -13.85 9.88
C ASN A 55 -2.65 -14.00 10.89
N PHE A 56 -3.01 -14.30 12.14
CA PHE A 56 -2.06 -14.45 13.24
C PHE A 56 -1.06 -15.59 13.04
N SER A 57 -1.44 -16.66 12.33
CA SER A 57 -0.54 -17.80 12.10
C SER A 57 0.65 -17.48 11.19
N ARG A 58 0.51 -16.45 10.34
CA ARG A 58 1.50 -16.05 9.34
C ARG A 58 2.07 -14.64 9.58
N ALA A 59 1.55 -13.95 10.59
CA ALA A 59 1.80 -12.54 10.88
C ALA A 59 1.65 -11.67 9.60
N SER A 60 0.58 -11.91 8.83
CA SER A 60 0.30 -11.23 7.56
C SER A 60 -1.16 -10.79 7.49
N TYR A 61 -1.43 -9.83 6.63
CA TYR A 61 -2.76 -9.38 6.28
C TYR A 61 -3.11 -9.96 4.93
N ILE A 62 -4.28 -10.60 4.82
CA ILE A 62 -4.72 -11.31 3.62
C ILE A 62 -6.04 -10.68 3.15
N ALA A 63 -6.12 -10.36 1.86
CA ALA A 63 -7.35 -9.90 1.26
C ALA A 63 -8.40 -11.02 1.28
N GLN A 64 -9.55 -10.77 1.90
CA GLN A 64 -10.68 -11.70 1.91
C GLN A 64 -11.46 -11.69 0.60
N PHE A 65 -11.42 -10.59 -0.15
CA PHE A 65 -12.12 -10.41 -1.41
C PHE A 65 -11.13 -10.13 -2.53
N ARG A 66 -11.36 -10.76 -3.70
CA ARG A 66 -10.53 -10.62 -4.90
C ARG A 66 -10.95 -9.41 -5.72
N ASP A 67 -10.79 -8.21 -5.18
CA ASP A 67 -10.79 -7.00 -6.01
C ASP A 67 -9.34 -6.73 -6.45
N ALA A 68 -9.09 -6.72 -7.76
CA ALA A 68 -7.75 -6.48 -8.29
C ALA A 68 -7.24 -5.08 -7.93
N ASP A 69 -8.16 -4.12 -7.74
CA ASP A 69 -7.86 -2.72 -7.46
C ASP A 69 -7.71 -2.42 -5.96
N ASN A 70 -7.96 -3.41 -5.10
CA ASN A 70 -7.93 -3.21 -3.64
C ASN A 70 -6.57 -2.70 -3.12
N PRO A 71 -5.41 -3.19 -3.59
CA PRO A 71 -4.09 -2.67 -3.21
C PRO A 71 -3.90 -1.19 -3.56
N VAL A 72 -4.42 -0.76 -4.71
CA VAL A 72 -4.34 0.63 -5.18
C VAL A 72 -5.19 1.53 -4.29
N LYS A 73 -6.47 1.18 -4.12
CA LYS A 73 -7.41 1.94 -3.27
C LYS A 73 -6.92 2.02 -1.82
N PHE A 74 -6.36 0.93 -1.32
CA PHE A 74 -5.80 0.84 0.01
C PHE A 74 -4.57 1.74 0.19
N THR A 75 -3.62 1.70 -0.75
CA THR A 75 -2.41 2.53 -0.72
C THR A 75 -2.78 4.02 -0.77
N ALA A 76 -3.68 4.41 -1.67
CA ALA A 76 -4.17 5.79 -1.77
C ALA A 76 -4.83 6.26 -0.46
N ALA A 77 -5.60 5.41 0.19
CA ALA A 77 -6.24 5.75 1.47
C ALA A 77 -5.25 5.90 2.64
N LEU A 78 -4.13 5.17 2.61
CA LEU A 78 -3.04 5.37 3.58
C LEU A 78 -2.36 6.72 3.34
N GLU A 79 -2.09 7.07 2.09
CA GLU A 79 -1.49 8.37 1.74
C GLU A 79 -2.42 9.54 2.10
N GLU A 80 -3.73 9.43 1.82
CA GLU A 80 -4.75 10.41 2.20
C GLU A 80 -4.84 10.57 3.74
N ALA A 81 -4.66 9.48 4.48
CA ALA A 81 -4.59 9.52 5.94
C ALA A 81 -3.27 10.15 6.47
N GLY A 82 -2.33 10.48 5.59
CA GLY A 82 -1.06 11.14 5.90
C GLY A 82 0.09 10.20 6.23
N TYR A 83 -0.01 8.92 5.87
CA TYR A 83 1.08 7.95 6.00
C TYR A 83 1.99 8.01 4.77
N ILE A 84 3.30 7.86 4.97
CA ILE A 84 4.22 7.58 3.86
C ILE A 84 4.18 6.08 3.63
N VAL A 85 3.69 5.64 2.47
CA VAL A 85 3.67 4.22 2.14
C VAL A 85 4.94 3.86 1.37
N LYS A 86 5.62 2.81 1.82
CA LYS A 86 6.71 2.17 1.10
C LYS A 86 6.27 0.76 0.72
N HIS A 87 6.67 0.30 -0.45
CA HIS A 87 6.39 -1.04 -0.91
C HIS A 87 7.67 -1.85 -0.96
N ASP A 88 7.59 -3.10 -0.52
CA ASP A 88 8.68 -4.05 -0.51
C ASP A 88 8.20 -5.41 -1.03
N GLY A 89 9.09 -6.20 -1.62
CA GLY A 89 8.75 -7.49 -2.22
C GLY A 89 8.01 -7.42 -3.57
N ALA A 90 7.16 -8.41 -3.84
CA ALA A 90 6.46 -8.57 -5.13
C ALA A 90 5.17 -7.73 -5.15
N ILE A 91 5.29 -6.49 -5.62
CA ILE A 91 4.16 -5.56 -5.73
C ILE A 91 3.11 -6.12 -6.72
N PRO A 92 1.81 -6.13 -6.37
CA PRO A 92 0.76 -6.52 -7.30
C PRO A 92 0.79 -5.70 -8.60
N ALA A 93 0.56 -6.33 -9.76
CA ALA A 93 0.69 -5.69 -11.07
C ALA A 93 -0.18 -4.42 -11.23
N ALA A 94 -1.41 -4.43 -10.69
CA ALA A 94 -2.29 -3.26 -10.70
C ALA A 94 -1.70 -2.08 -9.91
N LEU A 95 -1.06 -2.36 -8.78
CA LEU A 95 -0.37 -1.34 -7.97
C LEU A 95 0.92 -0.88 -8.63
N ALA A 96 1.70 -1.78 -9.23
CA ALA A 96 2.90 -1.42 -9.98
C ALA A 96 2.58 -0.49 -11.16
N GLN A 97 1.48 -0.74 -11.88
CA GLN A 97 1.01 0.14 -12.96
C GLN A 97 0.57 1.52 -12.44
N ALA A 98 -0.18 1.55 -11.35
CA ALA A 98 -0.61 2.82 -10.74
C ALA A 98 0.56 3.66 -10.24
N LEU A 99 1.57 3.03 -9.63
CA LEU A 99 2.78 3.72 -9.17
C LEU A 99 3.62 4.25 -10.32
N ALA A 100 3.76 3.48 -11.41
CA ALA A 100 4.47 3.94 -12.61
C ALA A 100 3.76 5.12 -13.28
N ALA A 101 2.42 5.08 -13.40
CA ALA A 101 1.64 6.17 -13.98
C ALA A 101 1.77 7.49 -13.19
N SER A 102 1.97 7.43 -11.87
CA SER A 102 2.20 8.62 -11.03
C SER A 102 3.62 9.19 -11.16
N GLN A 103 4.58 8.49 -11.78
CA GLN A 103 5.95 8.97 -12.00
C GLN A 103 6.17 9.63 -13.36
N ASP A 104 5.29 9.36 -14.34
CA ASP A 104 5.41 9.91 -15.71
C ASP A 104 4.84 11.33 -15.88
N ASP A 105 4.17 11.91 -14.87
CA ASP A 105 3.61 13.27 -14.94
C ASP A 105 4.68 14.38 -14.72
N GLU A 106 5.92 14.03 -14.32
CA GLU A 106 7.02 14.99 -14.06
C GLU A 106 7.95 15.24 -15.28
N LEU A 107 7.56 14.84 -16.50
CA LEU A 107 8.38 15.03 -17.73
C LEU A 107 7.76 15.96 -18.78
N ALA A 108 6.76 16.76 -18.41
CA ALA A 108 6.09 17.68 -19.33
C ALA A 108 6.15 19.16 -18.88
N ASP A 109 7.33 19.69 -18.55
CA ASP A 109 7.53 21.16 -18.57
C ASP A 109 8.97 21.51 -18.96
N GLU A 110 9.28 21.43 -20.25
CA GLU A 110 10.36 22.24 -20.83
C GLU A 110 9.73 23.11 -21.94
N PRO A 111 9.52 24.43 -21.72
CA PRO A 111 8.98 25.29 -22.76
C PRO A 111 10.04 25.55 -23.82
N ALA A 112 9.64 25.33 -25.07
CA ALA A 112 10.42 25.53 -26.28
C ALA A 112 11.18 26.87 -26.31
N ALA A 113 12.50 26.82 -26.46
CA ALA A 113 13.30 27.98 -26.84
C ALA A 113 13.28 28.14 -28.38
N PRO A 114 12.85 29.30 -28.92
CA PRO A 114 12.91 29.57 -30.35
C PRO A 114 14.38 29.84 -30.75
N ARG A 115 14.93 29.04 -31.67
CA ARG A 115 16.17 29.40 -32.35
C ARG A 115 15.86 30.48 -33.39
N MET A 116 16.49 31.65 -33.19
CA MET A 116 16.57 32.75 -34.15
C MET A 116 17.35 32.34 -35.40
#